data_AF-A0A970LW88-F1
#
_entry.id   AF-A0A970LW88-F1
#
_cell.length_a   1.000
_cell.length_b   1.000
_cell.length_c   1.000
_cell.angle_alpha   90.00
_cell.angle_beta   90.00
_cell.angle_gamma   90.00
#
_symmetry.space_group_name_H-M   'P 1'
#
loop_
_entity.id
_entity.type
_entity.pdbx_description
1 polymer ?
#
loop_
_entity_poly.entity_id
_entity_poly.type
_entity_poly.pdbx_seq_one_letter_code
_entity_poly.pdbx_strand_id
1 'polypeptide(L)'
;MKKSIFALLLVFAVTAAVLLVSCTSPGTGESTDQSSKSQTTSQQGNDSGGEESTSQSSDRSEASADTSENESSEETEDDPYFSKVDKDESYPSSAATIVFDGSQITSTGEGINVSGKTATITKAGTFIISGTSPDGQIVVDIPKTDKAQLVFKGLNLTCTSSAPVWIKSADKTVITLAKDTENRLTDAANYTVKNELDEPNACLFSKDDLTINGQGKLIINAKHNNGIGSKDDLKIVSGTFEIKSRNNALKGNDSVAIAGGVITIDSTDDGIKAENETEEDKGFIYIRKGTINIKSGDDGLQAPRSITIAGGTVTVDAGGREVNCDGTTDIAQGSLIKK
;
A
#
# COMPACT_ATOMS: atom_id res chain seq x y z
N MET A 1 -34.33 -13.57 -55.99
CA MET A 1 -35.65 -12.95 -55.70
C MET A 1 -35.61 -12.39 -54.29
N LYS A 2 -35.84 -11.07 -54.14
CA LYS A 2 -36.29 -10.26 -52.97
C LYS A 2 -35.50 -10.39 -51.64
N LYS A 3 -34.69 -9.42 -51.19
CA LYS A 3 -34.92 -8.02 -50.70
C LYS A 3 -35.69 -7.89 -49.37
N SER A 4 -35.01 -7.37 -48.33
CA SER A 4 -35.39 -6.27 -47.39
C SER A 4 -34.24 -6.15 -46.37
N ILE A 5 -33.43 -5.11 -46.16
CA ILE A 5 -33.61 -3.65 -45.95
C ILE A 5 -34.62 -3.33 -44.84
N PHE A 6 -34.11 -2.92 -43.68
CA PHE A 6 -34.72 -1.92 -42.80
C PHE A 6 -33.60 -1.08 -42.17
N ALA A 7 -33.57 0.20 -42.56
CA ALA A 7 -32.79 1.25 -41.93
C ALA A 7 -33.66 1.89 -40.83
N LEU A 8 -33.07 2.19 -39.67
CA LEU A 8 -33.69 3.10 -38.70
C LEU A 8 -32.69 4.22 -38.39
N LEU A 9 -33.05 5.39 -38.88
CA LEU A 9 -32.43 6.69 -38.69
C LEU A 9 -32.87 7.22 -37.31
N LEU A 10 -31.95 7.66 -36.45
CA LEU A 10 -32.31 8.53 -35.33
C LEU A 10 -31.41 9.76 -35.33
N VAL A 11 -32.04 10.90 -35.53
CA VAL A 11 -31.47 12.25 -35.59
C VAL A 11 -31.59 12.86 -34.21
N PHE A 12 -30.48 13.31 -33.61
CA PHE A 12 -30.51 14.26 -32.50
C PHE A 12 -29.83 15.56 -32.94
N ALA A 13 -30.65 16.60 -33.09
CA ALA A 13 -30.23 17.96 -33.32
C ALA A 13 -29.86 18.60 -31.97
N VAL A 14 -28.62 19.11 -31.87
CA VAL A 14 -28.16 19.94 -30.74
C VAL A 14 -28.37 21.40 -31.14
N THR A 15 -29.21 22.11 -30.39
CA THR A 15 -29.48 23.54 -30.54
C THR A 15 -28.43 24.40 -29.83
N ALA A 16 -28.10 25.51 -30.49
CA ALA A 16 -27.03 26.44 -30.15
C ALA A 16 -27.43 27.45 -29.06
N ALA A 17 -26.37 28.01 -28.45
CA ALA A 17 -26.33 29.02 -27.42
C ALA A 17 -26.93 30.39 -27.80
N VAL A 18 -27.47 31.11 -26.81
CA VAL A 18 -27.55 32.58 -26.77
C VAL A 18 -27.30 33.11 -25.35
N LEU A 19 -26.60 34.24 -25.33
CA LEU A 19 -25.99 35.05 -24.27
C LEU A 19 -26.91 35.55 -23.15
N LEU A 20 -26.31 36.03 -22.04
CA LEU A 20 -26.35 37.46 -21.66
C LEU A 20 -25.47 37.77 -20.42
N VAL A 21 -24.71 38.86 -20.55
CA VAL A 21 -23.97 39.58 -19.51
C VAL A 21 -24.92 40.52 -18.77
N SER A 22 -24.73 40.73 -17.46
CA SER A 22 -25.17 41.95 -16.75
C SER A 22 -24.34 42.19 -15.48
N CYS A 23 -23.92 43.45 -15.32
CA CYS A 23 -23.01 43.97 -14.31
C CYS A 23 -23.70 44.41 -13.01
N THR A 24 -22.87 44.86 -12.05
CA THR A 24 -23.09 45.87 -10.98
C THR A 24 -23.62 45.46 -9.59
N SER A 25 -22.73 45.59 -8.60
CA SER A 25 -22.99 46.00 -7.19
C SER A 25 -23.42 47.50 -7.14
N PRO A 26 -23.87 48.14 -6.02
CA PRO A 26 -23.53 47.92 -4.60
C PRO A 26 -24.71 48.11 -3.58
N GLY A 27 -24.45 47.89 -2.29
CA GLY A 27 -25.41 48.22 -1.22
C GLY A 27 -24.89 47.95 0.19
N THR A 28 -24.67 49.04 0.91
CA THR A 28 -24.08 49.27 2.25
C THR A 28 -25.02 49.10 3.45
N GLY A 29 -24.43 48.97 4.65
CA GLY A 29 -25.02 49.23 5.98
C GLY A 29 -24.49 48.22 7.02
N GLU A 30 -23.40 48.44 7.77
CA GLU A 30 -23.05 49.45 8.79
C GLU A 30 -23.70 49.24 10.18
N SER A 31 -22.81 49.13 11.19
CA SER A 31 -22.93 49.44 12.64
C SER A 31 -22.49 48.26 13.52
N THR A 32 -21.65 48.33 14.55
CA THR A 32 -20.76 49.33 15.18
C THR A 32 -19.96 48.54 16.25
N ASP A 33 -18.64 48.68 16.37
CA ASP A 33 -17.90 49.38 17.46
C ASP A 33 -18.00 48.64 18.83
N GLN A 34 -16.93 48.23 19.54
CA GLN A 34 -15.75 48.97 20.04
C GLN A 34 -14.67 47.97 20.52
N SER A 35 -13.37 48.16 20.19
CA SER A 35 -12.33 48.90 20.96
C SER A 35 -11.82 48.13 22.20
N SER A 36 -10.54 47.96 22.52
CA SER A 36 -9.31 48.69 22.16
C SER A 36 -8.03 47.91 22.56
N LYS A 37 -6.99 48.10 21.72
CA LYS A 37 -5.53 48.31 21.93
C LYS A 37 -4.75 47.53 23.01
N SER A 38 -3.67 46.81 22.65
CA SER A 38 -2.29 47.27 22.27
C SER A 38 -1.54 47.84 23.49
N GLN A 39 -0.26 47.60 23.80
CA GLN A 39 0.91 47.07 23.09
C GLN A 39 2.02 46.91 24.15
N THR A 40 2.89 45.88 24.02
CA THR A 40 4.39 45.90 24.04
C THR A 40 5.10 46.79 25.10
N THR A 41 6.12 46.37 25.88
CA THR A 41 7.46 45.85 25.50
C THR A 41 8.31 45.55 26.77
N SER A 42 9.13 44.49 26.70
CA SER A 42 10.53 44.31 27.18
C SER A 42 11.06 44.72 28.59
N GLN A 43 11.79 43.74 29.15
CA GLN A 43 13.13 43.78 29.79
C GLN A 43 13.29 44.01 31.32
N GLN A 44 13.65 42.90 31.99
CA GLN A 44 14.89 42.64 32.76
C GLN A 44 15.31 43.53 33.95
N GLY A 45 15.49 42.90 35.13
CA GLY A 45 16.49 43.34 36.12
C GLY A 45 16.15 43.11 37.61
N ASN A 46 16.74 42.04 38.18
CA ASN A 46 17.38 41.90 39.51
C ASN A 46 16.64 42.32 40.83
N ASP A 47 16.48 41.39 41.80
CA ASP A 47 17.46 41.09 42.87
C ASP A 47 16.83 40.57 44.21
N SER A 48 17.46 39.50 44.71
CA SER A 48 17.68 39.05 46.11
C SER A 48 16.58 38.63 47.11
N GLY A 49 16.74 37.39 47.62
CA GLY A 49 16.83 37.17 49.08
C GLY A 49 16.28 35.85 49.67
N GLY A 50 17.18 34.89 49.98
CA GLY A 50 17.10 33.91 51.10
C GLY A 50 16.47 32.52 50.80
N GLU A 51 17.26 31.47 50.53
CA GLU A 51 17.87 30.47 51.47
C GLU A 51 16.86 29.40 51.95
N GLU A 52 17.09 28.07 51.91
CA GLU A 52 18.32 27.30 52.18
C GLU A 52 18.22 25.82 51.68
N SER A 53 19.39 25.23 51.33
CA SER A 53 19.86 23.82 51.49
C SER A 53 19.13 22.64 50.78
N THR A 54 19.78 21.64 50.14
CA THR A 54 21.09 21.00 50.36
C THR A 54 21.56 20.23 49.11
N SER A 55 22.87 20.00 49.03
CA SER A 55 23.73 19.42 48.00
C SER A 55 23.69 17.89 47.82
N GLN A 56 24.02 17.38 46.63
CA GLN A 56 25.30 16.68 46.34
C GLN A 56 25.38 16.13 44.90
N SER A 57 26.52 16.39 44.28
CA SER A 57 27.00 15.93 42.96
C SER A 57 27.54 14.51 43.01
N SER A 58 27.54 13.80 41.87
CA SER A 58 28.81 13.42 41.20
C SER A 58 28.58 12.66 39.90
N ASP A 59 29.23 13.19 38.88
CA ASP A 59 29.57 12.62 37.58
C ASP A 59 30.36 11.30 37.70
N ARG A 60 30.06 10.33 36.82
CA ARG A 60 31.02 9.33 36.33
C ARG A 60 30.50 8.64 35.07
N SER A 61 31.23 8.90 34.00
CA SER A 61 31.29 8.16 32.76
C SER A 61 31.81 6.74 32.98
N GLU A 62 31.27 5.78 32.23
CA GLU A 62 32.01 4.61 31.75
C GLU A 62 31.33 4.01 30.52
N ALA A 63 32.16 3.65 29.55
CA ALA A 63 31.84 3.09 28.26
C ALA A 63 31.70 1.55 28.32
N SER A 64 31.33 0.96 27.18
CA SER A 64 31.28 -0.48 26.84
C SER A 64 29.90 -1.11 27.05
N ALA A 65 29.32 -1.90 26.14
CA ALA A 65 29.86 -2.56 24.96
C ALA A 65 28.80 -2.63 23.86
N ASP A 66 29.23 -2.28 22.65
CA ASP A 66 28.58 -2.61 21.38
C ASP A 66 28.56 -4.12 21.24
N THR A 67 27.36 -4.70 21.34
CA THR A 67 27.12 -6.13 21.07
C THR A 67 26.09 -6.17 19.96
N SER A 68 26.58 -6.09 18.73
CA SER A 68 25.80 -6.41 17.53
C SER A 68 25.49 -7.90 17.55
N GLU A 69 24.38 -8.28 18.18
CA GLU A 69 23.81 -9.61 18.02
C GLU A 69 23.18 -9.67 16.62
N ASN A 70 24.02 -10.09 15.67
CA ASN A 70 23.58 -10.64 14.41
C ASN A 70 22.88 -11.97 14.73
N GLU A 71 21.60 -11.92 15.10
CA GLU A 71 20.72 -13.08 15.09
C GLU A 71 20.49 -13.51 13.64
N SER A 72 21.48 -14.23 13.10
CA SER A 72 21.26 -15.18 12.03
C SER A 72 20.46 -16.34 12.63
N SER A 73 19.16 -16.14 12.83
CA SER A 73 18.25 -17.26 13.04
C SER A 73 18.34 -18.12 11.78
N GLU A 74 18.91 -19.32 11.90
CA GLU A 74 18.83 -20.35 10.88
C GLU A 74 17.34 -20.59 10.59
N GLU A 75 16.84 -19.99 9.51
CA GLU A 75 15.51 -20.30 9.04
C GLU A 75 15.54 -21.74 8.55
N THR A 76 14.80 -22.62 9.21
CA THR A 76 14.54 -23.95 8.69
C THR A 76 14.05 -23.82 7.25
N GLU A 77 14.78 -24.44 6.32
CA GLU A 77 14.58 -24.41 4.86
C GLU A 77 13.21 -24.95 4.40
N ASP A 78 12.35 -25.43 5.30
CA ASP A 78 11.09 -26.10 4.97
C ASP A 78 9.88 -25.32 5.54
N ASP A 79 9.64 -24.12 5.00
CA ASP A 79 8.37 -23.42 5.18
C ASP A 79 7.53 -23.64 3.91
N PRO A 80 6.40 -24.37 3.98
CA PRO A 80 5.62 -24.74 2.80
C PRO A 80 4.97 -23.56 2.10
N TYR A 81 4.90 -22.38 2.74
CA TYR A 81 4.23 -21.20 2.18
C TYR A 81 5.16 -20.26 1.41
N PHE A 82 6.48 -20.36 1.59
CA PHE A 82 7.44 -19.44 0.98
C PHE A 82 8.57 -20.17 0.23
N SER A 83 8.56 -20.03 -1.09
CA SER A 83 9.59 -20.56 -1.98
C SER A 83 10.88 -19.75 -1.94
N LYS A 84 11.95 -20.30 -2.54
CA LYS A 84 13.20 -19.58 -2.75
C LYS A 84 13.02 -18.29 -3.57
N VAL A 85 12.12 -18.30 -4.55
CA VAL A 85 11.82 -17.12 -5.39
C VAL A 85 11.17 -16.02 -4.56
N ASP A 86 10.31 -16.39 -3.60
CA ASP A 86 9.65 -15.41 -2.72
C ASP A 86 10.67 -14.69 -1.81
N LYS A 87 11.69 -15.42 -1.35
CA LYS A 87 12.74 -14.94 -0.44
C LYS A 87 13.91 -14.23 -1.12
N ASP A 88 14.03 -14.33 -2.45
CA ASP A 88 15.14 -13.72 -3.19
C ASP A 88 14.96 -12.20 -3.34
N GLU A 89 15.70 -11.44 -2.53
CA GLU A 89 15.75 -9.98 -2.59
C GLU A 89 16.80 -9.45 -3.59
N SER A 90 17.56 -10.34 -4.23
CA SER A 90 18.66 -9.92 -5.11
C SER A 90 18.14 -9.41 -6.46
N TYR A 91 18.85 -8.42 -7.02
CA TYR A 91 18.60 -7.91 -8.36
C TYR A 91 19.88 -7.29 -8.95
N PRO A 92 20.12 -7.44 -10.27
CA PRO A 92 21.28 -6.84 -10.91
C PRO A 92 21.09 -5.33 -11.09
N SER A 93 22.15 -4.55 -10.86
CA SER A 93 22.12 -3.09 -11.10
C SER A 93 21.96 -2.72 -12.58
N SER A 94 22.17 -3.68 -13.49
CA SER A 94 21.99 -3.55 -14.93
C SER A 94 20.57 -3.93 -15.42
N ALA A 95 19.65 -4.22 -14.50
CA ALA A 95 18.25 -4.48 -14.83
C ALA A 95 17.63 -3.33 -15.64
N ALA A 96 16.58 -3.64 -16.40
CA ALA A 96 15.81 -2.63 -17.13
C ALA A 96 15.25 -1.59 -16.15
N THR A 97 15.11 -0.33 -16.58
CA THR A 97 14.69 0.75 -15.69
C THR A 97 13.43 1.44 -16.17
N ILE A 98 12.63 1.90 -15.22
CA ILE A 98 11.50 2.81 -15.42
C ILE A 98 11.66 3.97 -14.44
N VAL A 99 11.73 5.19 -14.94
CA VAL A 99 11.89 6.40 -14.11
C VAL A 99 10.74 7.36 -14.40
N PHE A 100 10.00 7.69 -13.35
CA PHE A 100 8.94 8.69 -13.36
C PHE A 100 9.51 10.06 -12.97
N ASP A 101 9.30 11.07 -13.81
CA ASP A 101 9.69 12.46 -13.55
C ASP A 101 8.52 13.40 -13.91
N GLY A 102 7.67 13.66 -12.91
CA GLY A 102 6.44 14.40 -13.11
C GLY A 102 5.50 13.64 -14.04
N SER A 103 5.15 14.22 -15.18
CA SER A 103 4.30 13.57 -16.19
C SER A 103 5.08 12.72 -17.20
N GLN A 104 6.42 12.73 -17.13
CA GLN A 104 7.26 11.98 -18.06
C GLN A 104 7.64 10.63 -17.48
N ILE A 105 7.75 9.64 -18.38
CA ILE A 105 8.24 8.31 -18.07
C ILE A 105 9.39 8.02 -19.03
N THR A 106 10.56 7.72 -18.47
CA THR A 106 11.70 7.24 -19.25
C THR A 106 11.96 5.78 -18.91
N SER A 107 12.41 5.01 -19.90
CA SER A 107 12.77 3.62 -19.69
C SER A 107 14.05 3.24 -20.43
N THR A 108 14.75 2.25 -19.89
CA THR A 108 15.90 1.61 -20.53
C THR A 108 15.79 0.09 -20.43
N GLY A 109 16.37 -0.63 -21.37
CA GLY A 109 16.25 -2.08 -21.47
C GLY A 109 15.04 -2.55 -22.28
N GLU A 110 14.88 -3.87 -22.38
CA GLU A 110 13.81 -4.49 -23.15
C GLU A 110 12.56 -4.76 -22.30
N GLY A 111 11.43 -5.03 -22.97
CA GLY A 111 10.21 -5.52 -22.31
C GLY A 111 9.39 -4.43 -21.64
N ILE A 112 9.65 -3.16 -21.94
CA ILE A 112 8.88 -2.01 -21.43
C ILE A 112 8.29 -1.26 -22.62
N ASN A 113 6.98 -1.02 -22.57
CA ASN A 113 6.29 -0.12 -23.49
C ASN A 113 5.73 1.07 -22.70
N VAL A 114 6.14 2.29 -23.06
CA VAL A 114 5.64 3.52 -22.44
C VAL A 114 4.63 4.17 -23.39
N SER A 115 3.41 4.38 -22.91
CA SER A 115 2.35 5.07 -23.65
C SER A 115 1.63 6.05 -22.73
N GLY A 116 1.77 7.35 -23.02
CA GLY A 116 1.21 8.42 -22.21
C GLY A 116 1.70 8.35 -20.76
N LYS A 117 0.78 8.04 -19.84
CA LYS A 117 1.02 7.99 -18.38
C LYS A 117 1.28 6.56 -17.87
N THR A 118 1.36 5.59 -18.77
CA THR A 118 1.45 4.18 -18.42
C THR A 118 2.77 3.57 -18.90
N ALA A 119 3.47 2.90 -18.01
CA ALA A 119 4.56 1.98 -18.33
C ALA A 119 4.05 0.54 -18.24
N THR A 120 4.05 -0.18 -19.37
CA THR A 120 3.61 -1.58 -19.45
C THR A 120 4.82 -2.49 -19.60
N ILE A 121 5.00 -3.41 -18.66
CA ILE A 121 5.97 -4.49 -18.72
C ILE A 121 5.35 -5.66 -19.49
N THR A 122 6.03 -6.09 -20.55
CA THR A 122 5.54 -7.06 -21.55
C THR A 122 6.45 -8.27 -21.73
N LYS A 123 7.54 -8.38 -20.96
CA LYS A 123 8.43 -9.55 -20.93
C LYS A 123 8.79 -9.90 -19.49
N ALA A 124 9.12 -11.17 -19.26
CA ALA A 124 9.76 -11.62 -18.04
C ALA A 124 11.06 -10.84 -17.76
N GLY A 125 11.41 -10.68 -16.48
CA GLY A 125 12.68 -10.06 -16.08
C GLY A 125 12.58 -9.21 -14.83
N THR A 126 13.68 -8.51 -14.54
CA THR A 126 13.79 -7.58 -13.40
C THR A 126 13.75 -6.14 -13.89
N PHE A 127 12.98 -5.30 -13.21
CA PHE A 127 12.74 -3.91 -13.56
C PHE A 127 12.97 -3.01 -12.34
N ILE A 128 13.94 -2.12 -12.39
CA ILE A 128 14.19 -1.12 -11.34
C ILE A 128 13.34 0.11 -11.61
N ILE A 129 12.45 0.43 -10.67
CA ILE A 129 11.43 1.45 -10.82
C ILE A 129 11.60 2.53 -9.76
N SER A 130 11.65 3.79 -10.18
CA SER A 130 11.95 4.92 -9.30
C SER A 130 11.29 6.22 -9.77
N GLY A 131 11.41 7.26 -8.95
CA GLY A 131 10.98 8.61 -9.30
C GLY A 131 9.55 8.90 -8.85
N THR A 132 9.01 10.04 -9.27
CA THR A 132 7.72 10.56 -8.80
C THR A 132 6.80 10.93 -9.96
N SER A 133 5.54 10.52 -9.89
CA SER A 133 4.51 11.03 -10.80
C SER A 133 3.18 11.30 -10.09
N PRO A 134 2.54 12.46 -10.35
CA PRO A 134 1.22 12.77 -9.79
C PRO A 134 0.08 12.05 -10.51
N ASP A 135 0.36 11.47 -11.68
CA ASP A 135 -0.61 10.70 -12.45
C ASP A 135 0.11 9.73 -13.40
N GLY A 136 0.45 8.56 -12.88
CA GLY A 136 1.13 7.50 -13.62
C GLY A 136 0.65 6.11 -13.21
N GLN A 137 0.92 5.13 -14.06
CA GLN A 137 0.54 3.74 -13.83
C GLN A 137 1.63 2.80 -14.32
N ILE A 138 1.84 1.71 -13.56
CA ILE A 138 2.63 0.55 -13.97
C ILE A 138 1.66 -0.59 -14.24
N VAL A 139 1.79 -1.22 -15.41
CA VAL A 139 1.04 -2.42 -15.79
C VAL A 139 2.02 -3.56 -16.02
N VAL A 140 1.72 -4.75 -15.49
CA VAL A 140 2.42 -6.00 -15.84
C VAL A 140 1.47 -6.87 -16.65
N ASP A 141 1.85 -7.18 -17.88
CA ASP A 141 1.06 -7.99 -18.81
C ASP A 141 1.99 -8.91 -19.59
N ILE A 142 2.38 -10.00 -18.92
CA ILE A 142 3.31 -11.01 -19.44
C ILE A 142 2.61 -12.39 -19.50
N PRO A 143 3.17 -13.38 -20.22
CA PRO A 143 2.59 -14.72 -20.25
C PRO A 143 2.39 -15.31 -18.84
N LYS A 144 1.34 -16.11 -18.64
CA LYS A 144 1.04 -16.81 -17.37
C LYS A 144 2.09 -17.86 -16.96
N THR A 145 3.11 -18.08 -17.78
CA THR A 145 4.27 -18.94 -17.49
C THR A 145 5.49 -18.15 -17.03
N ASP A 146 5.41 -16.83 -17.10
CA ASP A 146 6.56 -15.93 -16.96
C ASP A 146 6.46 -15.14 -15.65
N LYS A 147 7.62 -14.82 -15.08
CA LYS A 147 7.74 -14.06 -13.83
C LYS A 147 8.34 -12.68 -14.08
N ALA A 148 7.89 -11.69 -13.31
CA ALA A 148 8.52 -10.37 -13.26
C ALA A 148 8.93 -10.02 -11.83
N GLN A 149 10.08 -9.36 -11.70
CA GLN A 149 10.51 -8.72 -10.45
C GLN A 149 10.47 -7.21 -10.63
N LEU A 150 9.71 -6.51 -9.80
CA LEU A 150 9.65 -5.05 -9.75
C LEU A 150 10.42 -4.56 -8.53
N VAL A 151 11.55 -3.90 -8.75
CA VAL A 151 12.37 -3.33 -7.68
C VAL A 151 11.94 -1.89 -7.45
N PHE A 152 11.23 -1.62 -6.35
CA PHE A 152 10.83 -0.25 -6.00
C PHE A 152 11.97 0.43 -5.26
N LYS A 153 12.51 1.48 -5.88
CA LYS A 153 13.71 2.20 -5.42
C LYS A 153 13.47 3.70 -5.34
N GLY A 154 12.67 4.12 -4.37
CA GLY A 154 12.27 5.52 -4.20
C GLY A 154 11.16 5.93 -5.18
N LEU A 155 10.16 5.06 -5.36
CA LEU A 155 9.01 5.28 -6.22
C LEU A 155 7.90 6.01 -5.45
N ASN A 156 7.38 7.11 -5.97
CA ASN A 156 6.19 7.78 -5.46
C ASN A 156 5.17 8.00 -6.60
N LEU A 157 4.17 7.14 -6.66
CA LEU A 157 3.23 7.07 -7.77
C LEU A 157 1.80 7.33 -7.32
N THR A 158 1.20 8.37 -7.88
CA THR A 158 -0.25 8.60 -7.80
C THR A 158 -0.87 8.22 -9.14
N CYS A 159 -2.01 7.53 -9.13
CA CYS A 159 -2.85 7.31 -10.30
C CYS A 159 -4.22 7.95 -10.07
N THR A 160 -4.66 8.85 -10.95
CA THR A 160 -5.89 9.63 -10.74
C THR A 160 -7.15 8.98 -11.31
N SER A 161 -6.99 7.89 -12.06
CA SER A 161 -8.09 7.20 -12.75
C SER A 161 -8.25 5.72 -12.39
N SER A 162 -7.28 5.10 -11.71
CA SER A 162 -7.23 3.66 -11.44
C SER A 162 -6.21 3.34 -10.33
N ALA A 163 -5.75 2.09 -10.27
CA ALA A 163 -4.63 1.63 -9.45
C ALA A 163 -3.29 2.09 -10.04
N PRO A 164 -2.33 2.59 -9.23
CA PRO A 164 -0.97 2.90 -9.70
C PRO A 164 -0.18 1.65 -10.14
N VAL A 165 -0.48 0.47 -9.62
CA VAL A 165 0.14 -0.79 -10.06
C VAL A 165 -0.93 -1.83 -10.34
N TRP A 166 -0.99 -2.29 -11.59
CA TRP A 166 -1.95 -3.30 -12.06
C TRP A 166 -1.23 -4.45 -12.77
N ILE A 167 -1.13 -5.59 -12.10
CA ILE A 167 -0.62 -6.85 -12.67
C ILE A 167 -1.81 -7.58 -13.28
N LYS A 168 -1.90 -7.56 -14.62
CA LYS A 168 -2.96 -8.20 -15.39
C LYS A 168 -2.72 -9.68 -15.63
N SER A 169 -1.46 -10.04 -15.84
CA SER A 169 -1.05 -11.40 -16.16
C SER A 169 0.42 -11.60 -15.83
N ALA A 170 0.73 -12.63 -15.04
CA ALA A 170 2.03 -13.23 -14.82
C ALA A 170 1.83 -14.65 -14.26
N ASP A 171 2.86 -15.50 -14.24
CA ASP A 171 2.90 -16.64 -13.31
C ASP A 171 3.00 -16.14 -11.87
N LYS A 172 3.92 -15.20 -11.64
CA LYS A 172 4.14 -14.53 -10.36
C LYS A 172 4.81 -13.18 -10.59
N THR A 173 4.37 -12.18 -9.83
CA THR A 173 5.13 -10.94 -9.68
C THR A 173 5.74 -10.85 -8.29
N VAL A 174 7.05 -10.59 -8.23
CA VAL A 174 7.76 -10.27 -6.99
C VAL A 174 8.04 -8.78 -6.96
N ILE A 175 7.68 -8.10 -5.89
CA ILE A 175 8.03 -6.70 -5.65
C ILE A 175 9.10 -6.66 -4.58
N THR A 176 10.28 -6.16 -4.93
CA THR A 176 11.39 -6.00 -4.00
C THR A 176 11.52 -4.54 -3.58
N LEU A 177 11.33 -4.26 -2.30
CA LEU A 177 11.51 -2.95 -1.70
C LEU A 177 13.00 -2.72 -1.46
N ALA A 178 13.62 -1.89 -2.30
CA ALA A 178 15.05 -1.63 -2.21
C ALA A 178 15.41 -1.05 -0.83
N LYS A 179 16.51 -1.54 -0.25
CA LYS A 179 17.02 -1.09 1.05
C LYS A 179 17.18 0.44 1.07
N ASP A 180 16.89 1.03 2.23
CA ASP A 180 17.03 2.46 2.52
C ASP A 180 16.18 3.35 1.57
N THR A 181 15.07 2.81 1.05
CA THR A 181 14.12 3.58 0.23
C THR A 181 12.71 3.58 0.82
N GLU A 182 12.03 4.71 0.67
CA GLU A 182 10.59 4.82 0.89
C GLU A 182 9.88 4.85 -0.47
N ASN A 183 8.87 4.01 -0.61
CA ASN A 183 8.03 3.92 -1.79
C ASN A 183 6.59 4.22 -1.41
N ARG A 184 5.84 4.90 -2.28
CA ARG A 184 4.48 5.33 -2.01
C ARG A 184 3.61 5.11 -3.23
N LEU A 185 2.45 4.49 -3.01
CA LEU A 185 1.41 4.32 -4.01
C LEU A 185 0.12 4.99 -3.52
N THR A 186 -0.53 5.76 -4.39
CA THR A 186 -1.82 6.40 -4.10
C THR A 186 -2.74 6.22 -5.29
N ASP A 187 -3.92 5.66 -5.09
CA ASP A 187 -4.91 5.46 -6.15
C ASP A 187 -5.96 6.57 -6.20
N ALA A 188 -6.83 6.47 -7.20
CA ALA A 188 -8.01 7.31 -7.33
C ALA A 188 -9.07 6.91 -6.30
N ALA A 189 -9.90 7.83 -5.82
CA ALA A 189 -11.05 7.44 -4.98
C ALA A 189 -12.14 6.68 -5.77
N ASN A 190 -12.25 6.97 -7.07
CA ASN A 190 -13.20 6.33 -7.98
C ASN A 190 -12.45 5.90 -9.23
N TYR A 191 -12.46 4.61 -9.54
CA TYR A 191 -11.78 4.09 -10.71
C TYR A 191 -12.65 4.28 -11.96
N THR A 192 -12.11 5.02 -12.94
CA THR A 192 -12.71 5.23 -14.25
C THR A 192 -12.09 4.35 -15.33
N VAL A 193 -10.88 3.82 -15.07
CA VAL A 193 -10.22 2.81 -15.91
C VAL A 193 -10.20 1.49 -15.15
N LYS A 194 -11.05 0.56 -15.59
CA LYS A 194 -11.22 -0.79 -15.06
C LYS A 194 -11.66 -1.74 -16.19
N ASN A 195 -11.55 -3.05 -15.98
CA ASN A 195 -12.09 -4.05 -16.89
C ASN A 195 -13.55 -4.37 -16.56
N GLU A 196 -14.16 -5.28 -17.34
CA GLU A 196 -15.56 -5.70 -17.20
C GLU A 196 -15.87 -6.45 -15.89
N LEU A 197 -14.84 -6.83 -15.12
CA LEU A 197 -14.96 -7.49 -13.81
C LEU A 197 -14.76 -6.51 -12.65
N ASP A 198 -14.81 -5.20 -12.93
CA ASP A 198 -14.52 -4.13 -11.99
C ASP A 198 -13.09 -4.17 -11.39
N GLU A 199 -12.12 -4.74 -12.12
CA GLU A 199 -10.71 -4.76 -11.74
C GLU A 199 -9.92 -3.66 -12.45
N PRO A 200 -8.85 -3.11 -11.85
CA PRO A 200 -8.30 -3.45 -10.54
C PRO A 200 -9.18 -2.95 -9.40
N ASN A 201 -9.18 -3.64 -8.25
CA ASN A 201 -9.95 -3.24 -7.06
C ASN A 201 -9.05 -3.06 -5.81
N ALA A 202 -7.77 -2.78 -6.03
CA ALA A 202 -6.79 -2.45 -4.99
C ALA A 202 -5.78 -1.42 -5.52
N CYS A 203 -5.18 -0.62 -4.64
CA CYS A 203 -4.14 0.35 -5.01
C CYS A 203 -2.91 -0.35 -5.63
N LEU A 204 -2.56 -1.52 -5.10
CA LEU A 204 -1.65 -2.47 -5.73
C LEU A 204 -2.43 -3.75 -5.98
N PHE A 205 -2.74 -4.04 -7.25
CA PHE A 205 -3.61 -5.15 -7.61
C PHE A 205 -2.93 -6.14 -8.53
N SER A 206 -3.09 -7.43 -8.22
CA SER A 206 -2.67 -8.55 -9.05
C SER A 206 -3.80 -9.50 -9.36
N LYS A 207 -3.85 -9.95 -10.61
CA LYS A 207 -4.72 -11.05 -11.06
C LYS A 207 -4.11 -12.44 -10.81
N ASP A 208 -2.86 -12.48 -10.39
CA ASP A 208 -2.05 -13.69 -10.17
C ASP A 208 -1.28 -13.57 -8.86
N ASP A 209 -0.53 -14.61 -8.50
CA ASP A 209 0.42 -14.61 -7.39
C ASP A 209 1.25 -13.34 -7.27
N LEU A 210 1.18 -12.73 -6.08
CA LEU A 210 1.93 -11.55 -5.73
C LEU A 210 2.77 -11.81 -4.49
N THR A 211 4.04 -11.44 -4.56
CA THR A 211 4.96 -11.48 -3.43
C THR A 211 5.63 -10.13 -3.23
N ILE A 212 5.80 -9.71 -1.98
CA ILE A 212 6.54 -8.50 -1.63
C ILE A 212 7.65 -8.86 -0.62
N ASN A 213 8.88 -8.48 -0.92
CA ASN A 213 10.06 -8.70 -0.09
C ASN A 213 10.96 -7.44 -0.08
N GLY A 214 12.12 -7.51 0.57
CA GLY A 214 13.08 -6.44 0.66
C GLY A 214 13.06 -5.68 1.99
N GLN A 215 14.01 -4.77 2.15
CA GLN A 215 14.25 -4.02 3.39
C GLN A 215 13.71 -2.60 3.35
N GLY A 216 13.17 -2.16 2.21
CA GLY A 216 12.59 -0.83 2.05
C GLY A 216 11.22 -0.68 2.71
N LYS A 217 10.67 0.53 2.59
CA LYS A 217 9.34 0.89 3.07
C LYS A 217 8.37 1.04 1.89
N LEU A 218 7.13 0.57 2.07
CA LEU A 218 6.02 0.78 1.15
C LEU A 218 4.84 1.41 1.88
N ILE A 219 4.37 2.54 1.37
CA ILE A 219 3.21 3.26 1.88
C ILE A 219 2.08 3.20 0.86
N ILE A 220 0.94 2.65 1.27
CA ILE A 220 -0.25 2.50 0.43
C ILE A 220 -1.34 3.44 0.92
N ASN A 221 -1.82 4.31 0.03
CA ASN A 221 -3.00 5.13 0.24
C ASN A 221 -4.10 4.68 -0.73
N ALA A 222 -4.88 3.67 -0.33
CA ALA A 222 -5.98 3.13 -1.10
C ALA A 222 -7.30 3.84 -0.77
N LYS A 223 -7.67 4.79 -1.62
CA LYS A 223 -8.88 5.61 -1.52
C LYS A 223 -10.09 4.93 -2.16
N HIS A 224 -9.88 4.00 -3.10
CA HIS A 224 -10.99 3.34 -3.78
C HIS A 224 -11.59 2.19 -2.96
N ASN A 225 -10.75 1.19 -2.69
CA ASN A 225 -11.15 -0.11 -2.17
C ASN A 225 -10.00 -0.72 -1.34
N ASN A 226 -9.42 -1.84 -1.78
CA ASN A 226 -8.40 -2.56 -1.01
C ASN A 226 -7.01 -1.89 -1.09
N GLY A 227 -6.17 -2.10 -0.08
CA GLY A 227 -4.77 -1.69 -0.09
C GLY A 227 -3.94 -2.45 -1.13
N ILE A 228 -3.60 -3.68 -0.77
CA ILE A 228 -2.86 -4.64 -1.60
C ILE A 228 -3.74 -5.84 -1.86
N GLY A 229 -3.97 -6.17 -3.13
CA GLY A 229 -4.90 -7.21 -3.58
C GLY A 229 -4.26 -8.22 -4.52
N SER A 230 -4.53 -9.51 -4.30
CA SER A 230 -4.25 -10.60 -5.24
C SER A 230 -5.52 -11.42 -5.48
N LYS A 231 -5.75 -11.83 -6.72
CA LYS A 231 -6.79 -12.81 -7.07
C LYS A 231 -6.40 -14.26 -6.79
N ASP A 232 -5.12 -14.50 -6.47
CA ASP A 232 -4.58 -15.78 -6.03
C ASP A 232 -3.92 -15.57 -4.65
N ASP A 233 -2.65 -15.98 -4.47
CA ASP A 233 -1.89 -15.79 -3.24
C ASP A 233 -1.33 -14.37 -3.12
N LEU A 234 -1.36 -13.83 -1.91
CA LEU A 234 -0.62 -12.64 -1.50
C LEU A 234 0.41 -13.01 -0.43
N LYS A 235 1.69 -12.81 -0.73
CA LYS A 235 2.80 -13.13 0.18
C LYS A 235 3.57 -11.87 0.58
N ILE A 236 3.74 -11.64 1.88
CA ILE A 236 4.62 -10.61 2.43
C ILE A 236 5.78 -11.31 3.14
N VAL A 237 6.98 -11.21 2.59
CA VAL A 237 8.15 -11.89 3.13
C VAL A 237 8.91 -10.99 4.11
N SER A 238 9.14 -9.74 3.73
CA SER A 238 9.90 -8.75 4.48
C SER A 238 9.53 -7.34 4.05
N GLY A 239 9.98 -6.35 4.83
CA GLY A 239 9.80 -4.93 4.54
C GLY A 239 9.05 -4.17 5.65
N THR A 240 8.92 -2.85 5.45
CA THR A 240 8.09 -1.98 6.30
C THR A 240 6.89 -1.48 5.53
N PHE A 241 5.69 -1.61 6.09
CA PHE A 241 4.44 -1.28 5.43
C PHE A 241 3.61 -0.32 6.27
N GLU A 242 3.08 0.73 5.63
CA GLU A 242 2.01 1.58 6.17
C GLU A 242 0.85 1.57 5.18
N ILE A 243 -0.29 0.99 5.56
CA ILE A 243 -1.41 0.77 4.65
C ILE A 243 -2.64 1.46 5.19
N LYS A 244 -3.19 2.37 4.39
CA LYS A 244 -4.51 2.98 4.60
C LYS A 244 -5.44 2.53 3.49
N SER A 245 -6.60 1.98 3.83
CA SER A 245 -7.56 1.47 2.85
C SER A 245 -9.01 1.79 3.19
N ARG A 246 -9.81 2.06 2.16
CA ARG A 246 -11.27 2.24 2.25
C ARG A 246 -12.05 0.92 2.34
N ASN A 247 -11.36 -0.20 2.12
CA ASN A 247 -11.87 -1.54 2.35
C ASN A 247 -10.74 -2.32 3.05
N ASN A 248 -10.49 -3.56 2.66
CA ASN A 248 -9.46 -4.42 3.24
C ASN A 248 -8.03 -3.89 3.01
N ALA A 249 -7.14 -3.96 3.99
CA ALA A 249 -5.76 -3.52 3.79
C ALA A 249 -4.94 -4.54 2.98
N LEU A 250 -4.93 -5.81 3.39
CA LEU A 250 -4.33 -6.92 2.65
C LEU A 250 -5.42 -7.92 2.25
N LYS A 251 -5.57 -8.17 0.95
CA LYS A 251 -6.55 -9.12 0.42
C LYS A 251 -5.90 -10.10 -0.56
N GLY A 252 -5.76 -11.34 -0.15
CA GLY A 252 -5.55 -12.46 -1.07
C GLY A 252 -6.88 -13.16 -1.28
N ASN A 253 -7.19 -13.63 -2.49
CA ASN A 253 -8.37 -14.45 -2.68
C ASN A 253 -8.11 -15.83 -2.06
N ASP A 254 -6.98 -16.43 -2.43
CA ASP A 254 -6.64 -17.80 -2.08
C ASP A 254 -5.92 -17.85 -0.74
N SER A 255 -4.93 -17.00 -0.54
CA SER A 255 -4.28 -16.90 0.76
C SER A 255 -3.62 -15.54 1.01
N VAL A 256 -3.44 -15.23 2.30
CA VAL A 256 -2.45 -14.23 2.72
C VAL A 256 -1.41 -14.90 3.61
N ALA A 257 -0.16 -14.92 3.16
CA ALA A 257 0.96 -15.47 3.91
C ALA A 257 1.98 -14.38 4.27
N ILE A 258 2.34 -14.27 5.55
CA ILE A 258 3.29 -13.27 6.06
C ILE A 258 4.46 -13.99 6.73
N ALA A 259 5.65 -13.93 6.14
CA ALA A 259 6.86 -14.53 6.71
C ALA A 259 7.49 -13.63 7.78
N GLY A 260 7.30 -12.31 7.68
CA GLY A 260 7.93 -11.32 8.54
C GLY A 260 7.63 -9.88 8.11
N GLY A 261 8.39 -8.93 8.68
CA GLY A 261 8.27 -7.51 8.40
C GLY A 261 7.60 -6.70 9.52
N VAL A 262 7.52 -5.39 9.30
CA VAL A 262 6.83 -4.43 10.18
C VAL A 262 5.65 -3.85 9.41
N ILE A 263 4.42 -4.15 9.84
CA ILE A 263 3.22 -3.84 9.08
C ILE A 263 2.28 -3.02 9.97
N THR A 264 1.88 -1.85 9.49
CA THR A 264 0.88 -1.00 10.14
C THR A 264 -0.31 -0.82 9.21
N ILE A 265 -1.50 -1.16 9.68
CA ILE A 265 -2.75 -1.16 8.94
C ILE A 265 -3.75 -0.22 9.61
N ASP A 266 -4.42 0.58 8.78
CA ASP A 266 -5.60 1.39 9.11
C ASP A 266 -6.62 1.22 7.98
N SER A 267 -7.48 0.20 8.13
CA SER A 267 -8.53 -0.14 7.18
C SER A 267 -9.91 0.21 7.75
N THR A 268 -10.87 0.51 6.87
CA THR A 268 -12.26 0.73 7.29
C THR A 268 -13.13 -0.51 7.23
N ASP A 269 -12.65 -1.59 6.60
CA ASP A 269 -13.26 -2.93 6.64
C ASP A 269 -12.28 -3.87 7.36
N ASP A 270 -11.89 -5.01 6.78
CA ASP A 270 -10.96 -5.92 7.44
C ASP A 270 -9.50 -5.46 7.38
N GLY A 271 -8.70 -5.89 8.34
CA GLY A 271 -7.25 -5.74 8.29
C GLY A 271 -6.63 -6.64 7.21
N ILE A 272 -6.71 -7.95 7.43
CA ILE A 272 -6.15 -8.97 6.54
C ILE A 272 -7.26 -9.96 6.21
N LYS A 273 -7.50 -10.20 4.92
CA LYS A 273 -8.59 -11.05 4.46
C LYS A 273 -8.14 -12.08 3.42
N ALA A 274 -8.59 -13.32 3.61
CA ALA A 274 -8.69 -14.37 2.59
C ALA A 274 -10.17 -14.69 2.33
N GLU A 275 -10.54 -15.18 1.13
CA GLU A 275 -11.97 -15.33 0.77
C GLU A 275 -12.32 -16.60 0.00
N ASN A 276 -11.37 -17.39 -0.48
CA ASN A 276 -11.68 -18.61 -1.22
C ASN A 276 -12.29 -19.68 -0.30
N GLU A 277 -13.58 -19.97 -0.51
CA GLU A 277 -14.32 -21.01 0.24
C GLU A 277 -14.40 -22.35 -0.50
N THR A 278 -14.09 -22.36 -1.79
CA THR A 278 -14.41 -23.48 -2.70
C THR A 278 -13.30 -24.50 -2.86
N GLU A 279 -12.05 -24.08 -2.75
CA GLU A 279 -10.87 -24.94 -2.95
C GLU A 279 -10.27 -25.33 -1.59
N GLU A 280 -9.94 -26.62 -1.43
CA GLU A 280 -9.68 -27.19 -0.10
C GLU A 280 -8.37 -26.71 0.54
N ASP A 281 -7.39 -26.33 -0.27
CA ASP A 281 -6.05 -25.91 0.13
C ASP A 281 -5.88 -24.38 0.17
N LYS A 282 -6.98 -23.63 -0.01
CA LYS A 282 -7.00 -22.17 -0.05
C LYS A 282 -7.82 -21.59 1.11
N GLY A 283 -8.18 -20.32 1.05
CA GLY A 283 -9.01 -19.63 2.04
C GLY A 283 -8.35 -19.41 3.39
N PHE A 284 -7.02 -19.21 3.44
CA PHE A 284 -6.27 -19.15 4.69
C PHE A 284 -5.44 -17.89 4.88
N ILE A 285 -5.17 -17.58 6.15
CA ILE A 285 -4.15 -16.62 6.57
C ILE A 285 -3.07 -17.37 7.35
N TYR A 286 -1.81 -17.16 6.96
CA TYR A 286 -0.64 -17.69 7.66
C TYR A 286 0.31 -16.56 8.04
N ILE A 287 0.66 -16.45 9.32
CA ILE A 287 1.62 -15.47 9.84
C ILE A 287 2.71 -16.23 10.58
N ARG A 288 3.93 -16.26 10.02
CA ARG A 288 5.08 -16.95 10.62
C ARG A 288 5.66 -16.16 11.78
N LYS A 289 5.96 -14.88 11.55
CA LYS A 289 6.52 -13.90 12.50
C LYS A 289 6.29 -12.49 11.97
N GLY A 290 6.80 -11.48 12.67
CA GLY A 290 6.72 -10.06 12.30
C GLY A 290 6.17 -9.19 13.43
N THR A 291 6.11 -7.89 13.19
CA THR A 291 5.41 -6.92 14.05
C THR A 291 4.27 -6.30 13.24
N ILE A 292 3.05 -6.70 13.54
CA ILE A 292 1.85 -6.34 12.77
C ILE A 292 0.91 -5.58 13.69
N ASN A 293 0.57 -4.35 13.33
CA ASN A 293 -0.38 -3.51 14.06
C ASN A 293 -1.58 -3.27 13.14
N ILE A 294 -2.75 -3.75 13.54
CA ILE A 294 -3.98 -3.68 12.77
C ILE A 294 -4.95 -2.78 13.50
N LYS A 295 -5.39 -1.73 12.81
CA LYS A 295 -6.62 -1.03 13.11
C LYS A 295 -7.59 -1.28 11.96
N SER A 296 -8.76 -1.85 12.26
CA SER A 296 -9.76 -2.24 11.26
C SER A 296 -11.15 -1.78 11.68
N GLY A 297 -12.00 -1.48 10.69
CA GLY A 297 -13.39 -1.09 10.94
C GLY A 297 -14.31 -2.29 11.17
N ASP A 298 -13.99 -3.44 10.55
CA ASP A 298 -14.64 -4.72 10.80
C ASP A 298 -13.63 -5.69 11.44
N ASP A 299 -13.31 -6.83 10.80
CA ASP A 299 -12.50 -7.87 11.43
C ASP A 299 -10.99 -7.59 11.29
N GLY A 300 -10.20 -7.92 12.33
CA GLY A 300 -8.74 -7.78 12.26
C GLY A 300 -8.12 -8.72 11.23
N LEU A 301 -8.44 -10.01 11.38
CA LEU A 301 -8.10 -11.09 10.47
C LEU A 301 -9.38 -11.84 10.07
N GLN A 302 -9.63 -12.02 8.77
CA GLN A 302 -10.78 -12.78 8.28
C GLN A 302 -10.36 -13.84 7.26
N ALA A 303 -10.70 -15.10 7.50
CA ALA A 303 -10.50 -16.17 6.53
C ALA A 303 -11.54 -17.29 6.70
N PRO A 304 -12.07 -17.87 5.62
CA PRO A 304 -13.08 -18.92 5.76
C PRO A 304 -12.52 -20.24 6.30
N ARG A 305 -11.26 -20.60 6.01
CA ARG A 305 -10.77 -21.98 6.25
C ARG A 305 -9.80 -22.11 7.41
N SER A 306 -8.77 -21.26 7.47
CA SER A 306 -7.86 -21.28 8.63
C SER A 306 -7.11 -19.98 8.84
N ILE A 307 -6.85 -19.66 10.10
CA ILE A 307 -5.93 -18.58 10.50
C ILE A 307 -4.86 -19.17 11.41
N THR A 308 -3.61 -19.10 10.98
CA THR A 308 -2.44 -19.54 11.76
C THR A 308 -1.53 -18.37 12.05
N ILE A 309 -1.21 -18.15 13.32
CA ILE A 309 -0.18 -17.21 13.79
C ILE A 309 0.88 -18.03 14.53
N ALA A 310 1.92 -18.43 13.82
CA ALA A 310 2.98 -19.27 14.36
C ALA A 310 3.94 -18.51 15.29
N GLY A 311 3.99 -17.18 15.21
CA GLY A 311 4.88 -16.36 16.01
C GLY A 311 4.80 -14.87 15.70
N GLY A 312 5.74 -14.10 16.26
CA GLY A 312 5.77 -12.64 16.16
C GLY A 312 4.77 -11.95 17.09
N THR A 313 4.44 -10.70 16.77
CA THR A 313 3.50 -9.86 17.51
C THR A 313 2.47 -9.26 16.57
N VAL A 314 1.22 -9.66 16.74
CA VAL A 314 0.05 -9.17 16.00
C VAL A 314 -0.85 -8.44 17.00
N THR A 315 -0.91 -7.11 16.90
CA THR A 315 -1.77 -6.27 17.73
C THR A 315 -2.99 -5.86 16.93
N VAL A 316 -4.18 -6.08 17.46
CA VAL A 316 -5.45 -5.82 16.75
C VAL A 316 -6.35 -4.91 17.57
N ASP A 317 -6.80 -3.83 16.95
CA ASP A 317 -7.84 -2.89 17.37
C ASP A 317 -8.93 -2.90 16.28
N ALA A 318 -9.91 -3.78 16.44
CA ALA A 318 -10.93 -4.08 15.43
C ALA A 318 -12.30 -3.58 15.87
N GLY A 319 -13.08 -3.01 14.94
CA GLY A 319 -14.48 -2.69 15.18
C GLY A 319 -15.40 -3.93 15.23
N GLY A 320 -14.99 -5.00 14.55
CA GLY A 320 -15.60 -6.33 14.55
C GLY A 320 -14.88 -7.30 15.49
N ARG A 321 -14.52 -8.49 14.98
CA ARG A 321 -13.75 -9.50 15.73
C ARG A 321 -12.26 -9.33 15.45
N GLU A 322 -11.40 -9.62 16.42
CA GLU A 322 -9.96 -9.59 16.14
C GLU A 322 -9.53 -10.71 15.19
N VAL A 323 -10.20 -11.86 15.31
CA VAL A 323 -10.00 -13.05 14.46
C VAL A 323 -11.36 -13.62 14.11
N ASN A 324 -11.71 -13.56 12.83
CA ASN A 324 -12.88 -14.17 12.24
C ASN A 324 -12.46 -15.34 11.35
N CYS A 325 -12.71 -16.55 11.82
CA CYS A 325 -12.48 -17.74 11.01
C CYS A 325 -13.62 -18.74 11.20
N ASP A 326 -14.20 -19.20 10.10
CA ASP A 326 -15.25 -20.24 10.12
C ASP A 326 -14.67 -21.64 10.32
N GLY A 327 -13.38 -21.82 9.97
CA GLY A 327 -12.63 -23.06 10.15
C GLY A 327 -11.71 -23.03 11.37
N THR A 328 -10.43 -23.36 11.17
CA THR A 328 -9.48 -23.58 12.28
C THR A 328 -8.68 -22.33 12.63
N THR A 329 -8.39 -22.16 13.92
CA THR A 329 -7.46 -21.13 14.39
C THR A 329 -6.34 -21.78 15.19
N ASP A 330 -5.09 -21.47 14.84
CA ASP A 330 -3.90 -21.90 15.58
C ASP A 330 -3.01 -20.68 15.85
N ILE A 331 -2.98 -20.23 17.09
CA ILE A 331 -2.35 -18.96 17.48
C ILE A 331 -1.36 -19.24 18.60
N ALA A 332 -0.07 -19.05 18.29
CA ALA A 332 1.01 -19.17 19.24
C ALA A 332 0.79 -18.25 20.45
N GLN A 333 1.09 -18.78 21.64
CA GLN A 333 0.85 -18.08 22.89
C GLN A 333 1.61 -16.74 22.93
N GLY A 334 0.88 -15.66 23.22
CA GLY A 334 1.46 -14.31 23.31
C GLY A 334 1.65 -13.61 21.97
N SER A 335 1.39 -14.26 20.83
CA SER A 335 1.55 -13.64 19.52
C SER A 335 0.38 -12.75 19.09
N LEU A 336 -0.82 -12.93 19.66
CA LEU A 336 -1.96 -12.05 19.42
C LEU A 336 -2.22 -11.16 20.65
N ILE A 337 -2.19 -9.85 20.44
CA ILE A 337 -2.51 -8.82 21.44
C ILE A 337 -3.80 -8.11 21.01
N LYS A 338 -4.80 -8.12 21.87
CA LYS A 338 -6.10 -7.47 21.63
C LYS A 338 -6.15 -6.11 22.32
N LYS A 339 -6.80 -5.12 21.70
CA LYS A 339 -6.97 -3.77 22.25
C LYS A 339 -8.43 -3.41 22.48
#